data_AF-A0A7Y4EFZ5-F1
#
_entry.id   AF-A0A7Y4EFZ5-F1
#
_cell.length_a   1.000
_cell.length_b   1.000
_cell.length_c   1.000
_cell.angle_alpha   90.00
_cell.angle_beta   90.00
_cell.angle_gamma   90.00
#
_symmetry.space_group_name_H-M   'P 1'
#
loop_
_entity.id
_entity.type
_entity.pdbx_description
1 polymer ?
#
loop_
_entity_poly.entity_id
_entity_poly.type
_entity_poly.pdbx_seq_one_letter_code
_entity_poly.pdbx_strand_id
1 'polypeptide(L)'
;MNTKERIKQSLLSNVPKDAINQFLSKDKTPLSVLILALMVGVLSGLVATLFELAVHFVSDTRTDWLKQAIGRALPLWLAAILISAALAFIGYYLVHRFAPEAAGSGIPEIEGAMDGIRPVRWWRVLPVKFLGGMGALGSGMVLGREGPTVQMGGAIGRMVTDIFKVKNDDTQHSLLASGAAGGLAAAFNAPLAGIMFVVEEMRPQFRYSLISIRAVIISAISANIVFRYINGQQAVITMPQYDRPELAALWLFLLLGAMFGVFGVAFNRLITLSQDLFVKLHKNDRRRYLITGSCLGGFFGLMLLYLPEITGGGITLIPTIANGGYGAGALLVLFVVRILTTLLCFASGAPGGIFAPMLALGTLFGYAFGLIAQSLFPELRISPGMFAIAGMGALFAATVRAPITGILLVIEMTNNYYLILPLIITCLGAVIFAQFLGGQPIYNQLLNRTLKNEKLRQEDLPCDNK
;
A
#
# COMPACT_ATOMS: atom_id res chain seq x y z
N MET A 1 -50.37 -39.94 -5.24
CA MET A 1 -49.08 -39.22 -5.18
C MET A 1 -48.17 -39.81 -6.25
N ASN A 2 -47.85 -39.02 -7.27
CA ASN A 2 -47.18 -39.51 -8.48
C ASN A 2 -45.68 -39.74 -8.21
N THR A 3 -45.04 -40.71 -8.87
CA THR A 3 -43.64 -41.11 -8.59
C THR A 3 -42.65 -39.94 -8.67
N LYS A 4 -42.93 -38.94 -9.52
CA LYS A 4 -42.17 -37.68 -9.60
C LYS A 4 -42.28 -36.79 -8.36
N GLU A 5 -43.42 -36.79 -7.66
CA GLU A 5 -43.62 -35.99 -6.44
C GLU A 5 -42.87 -36.59 -5.26
N ARG A 6 -42.81 -37.92 -5.15
CA ARG A 6 -41.99 -38.62 -4.13
C ARG A 6 -40.50 -38.37 -4.32
N ILE A 7 -40.01 -38.36 -5.56
CA ILE A 7 -38.59 -38.06 -5.86
C ILE A 7 -38.27 -36.60 -5.51
N LYS A 8 -39.17 -35.65 -5.83
CA LYS A 8 -38.98 -34.23 -5.51
C LYS A 8 -38.98 -33.97 -4.00
N GLN A 9 -39.85 -34.64 -3.23
CA GLN A 9 -39.84 -34.57 -1.77
C GLN A 9 -38.61 -35.25 -1.15
N SER A 10 -38.16 -36.39 -1.68
CA SER A 10 -36.96 -37.09 -1.21
C SER A 10 -35.66 -36.31 -1.47
N LEU A 11 -35.60 -35.56 -2.58
CA LEU A 11 -34.45 -34.71 -2.90
C LEU A 11 -34.42 -33.46 -2.00
N LEU A 12 -35.58 -32.86 -1.71
CA LEU A 12 -35.68 -31.68 -0.84
C LEU A 12 -35.57 -32.02 0.65
N SER A 13 -35.89 -33.25 1.07
CA SER A 13 -35.70 -33.70 2.46
C SER A 13 -34.23 -33.90 2.84
N ASN A 14 -33.37 -34.11 1.84
CA ASN A 14 -31.93 -34.33 2.02
C ASN A 14 -31.10 -33.04 1.92
N VAL A 15 -31.72 -31.89 1.61
CA VAL A 15 -31.04 -30.60 1.67
C VAL A 15 -31.18 -30.08 3.11
N PRO A 16 -30.07 -29.84 3.82
CA PRO A 16 -30.13 -29.30 5.18
C PRO A 16 -30.97 -28.02 5.18
N LYS A 17 -31.94 -27.93 6.09
CA LYS A 17 -32.85 -26.78 6.21
C LYS A 17 -32.08 -25.45 6.33
N ASP A 18 -30.87 -25.49 6.86
CA ASP A 18 -29.96 -24.34 6.95
C ASP A 18 -29.52 -23.82 5.57
N ALA A 19 -29.26 -24.70 4.59
CA ALA A 19 -28.92 -24.29 3.24
C ALA A 19 -30.12 -23.65 2.52
N ILE A 20 -31.34 -24.18 2.73
CA ILE A 20 -32.56 -23.59 2.17
C ILE A 20 -32.86 -22.24 2.83
N ASN A 21 -32.68 -22.14 4.15
CA ASN A 21 -32.84 -20.89 4.89
C ASN A 21 -31.80 -19.83 4.52
N GLN A 22 -30.58 -20.22 4.15
CA GLN A 22 -29.55 -19.29 3.66
C GLN A 22 -29.88 -18.73 2.27
N PHE A 23 -30.56 -19.51 1.42
CA PHE A 23 -31.09 -19.03 0.12
C PHE A 23 -32.39 -18.22 0.27
N LEU A 24 -33.21 -18.51 1.29
CA LEU A 24 -34.50 -17.85 1.54
C LEU A 24 -34.42 -16.66 2.50
N SER A 25 -33.34 -16.52 3.27
CA SER A 25 -33.08 -15.33 4.06
C SER A 25 -32.87 -14.17 3.10
N LYS A 26 -33.93 -13.41 2.84
CA LYS A 26 -33.84 -12.09 2.21
C LYS A 26 -32.74 -11.33 2.94
N ASP A 27 -31.62 -11.12 2.27
CA ASP A 27 -30.46 -10.34 2.71
C ASP A 27 -30.85 -8.90 3.04
N LYS A 28 -31.50 -8.70 4.18
CA LYS A 28 -31.75 -7.38 4.73
C LYS A 28 -30.47 -6.95 5.41
N THR A 29 -29.54 -6.42 4.61
CA THR A 29 -28.47 -5.57 5.13
C THR A 29 -29.08 -4.53 6.06
N PRO A 30 -28.69 -4.47 7.34
CA PRO A 30 -29.21 -3.45 8.23
C PRO A 30 -28.80 -2.09 7.66
N LEU A 31 -29.79 -1.23 7.39
CA LEU A 31 -29.55 0.09 6.79
C LEU A 31 -28.55 0.91 7.62
N SER A 32 -28.54 0.71 8.95
CA SER A 32 -27.57 1.31 9.86
C SER A 32 -26.13 1.00 9.50
N VAL A 33 -25.80 -0.23 9.12
CA VAL A 33 -24.43 -0.61 8.73
C VAL A 33 -24.00 0.11 7.47
N LEU A 34 -24.90 0.24 6.49
CA LEU A 34 -24.62 0.94 5.24
C LEU A 34 -24.39 2.45 5.47
N ILE A 35 -25.19 3.07 6.34
CA ILE A 35 -25.02 4.49 6.72
C ILE A 35 -23.70 4.70 7.47
N LEU A 36 -23.35 3.81 8.40
CA LEU A 36 -22.07 3.89 9.11
C LEU A 36 -20.89 3.68 8.16
N ALA A 37 -20.98 2.75 7.20
CA ALA A 37 -19.94 2.54 6.19
C ALA A 37 -19.76 3.75 5.26
N LEU A 38 -20.86 4.41 4.88
CA LEU A 38 -20.84 5.67 4.15
C LEU A 38 -20.07 6.74 4.93
N MET A 39 -20.38 6.90 6.22
CA MET A 39 -19.71 7.85 7.11
C MET A 39 -18.22 7.52 7.26
N VAL A 40 -17.87 6.25 7.46
CA VAL A 40 -16.47 5.79 7.53
C VAL A 40 -15.74 6.13 6.23
N GLY A 41 -16.35 5.92 5.07
CA GLY A 41 -15.74 6.24 3.78
C GLY A 41 -15.54 7.74 3.57
N VAL A 42 -16.53 8.57 3.89
CA VAL A 42 -16.41 10.04 3.80
C VAL A 42 -15.28 10.55 4.69
N LEU A 43 -15.22 10.10 5.95
CA LEU A 43 -14.18 10.50 6.89
C LEU A 43 -12.80 9.98 6.47
N SER A 44 -12.71 8.74 6.01
CA SER A 44 -11.45 8.14 5.54
C SER A 44 -10.94 8.85 4.29
N GLY A 45 -11.83 9.17 3.34
CA GLY A 45 -11.51 9.95 2.15
C GLY A 45 -11.03 11.35 2.51
N LEU A 46 -11.70 12.03 3.45
CA LEU A 46 -11.29 13.36 3.90
C LEU A 46 -9.89 13.33 4.54
N VAL A 47 -9.66 12.43 5.49
CA VAL A 47 -8.36 12.31 6.18
C VAL A 47 -7.25 11.91 5.22
N ALA A 48 -7.49 10.94 4.32
CA ALA A 48 -6.51 10.52 3.32
C ALA A 48 -6.15 11.65 2.36
N THR A 49 -7.14 12.42 1.89
CA THR A 49 -6.92 13.51 0.94
C THR A 49 -6.23 14.70 1.61
N LEU A 50 -6.64 15.07 2.83
CA LEU A 50 -5.96 16.10 3.61
C LEU A 50 -4.52 15.71 3.95
N PHE A 51 -4.26 14.43 4.20
CA PHE A 51 -2.91 13.92 4.44
C PHE A 51 -2.03 14.10 3.20
N GLU A 52 -2.54 13.76 2.01
CA GLU A 52 -1.84 13.98 0.74
C GLU A 52 -1.54 15.46 0.52
N LEU A 53 -2.54 16.34 0.67
CA LEU A 53 -2.36 17.78 0.52
C LEU A 53 -1.33 18.33 1.51
N ALA A 54 -1.32 17.84 2.75
CA ALA A 54 -0.35 18.26 3.75
C ALA A 54 1.07 17.79 3.43
N VAL A 55 1.24 16.55 2.95
CA VAL A 55 2.55 16.03 2.51
C VAL A 55 3.08 16.84 1.33
N HIS A 56 2.24 17.12 0.33
CA HIS A 56 2.61 17.96 -0.82
C HIS A 56 2.97 19.37 -0.37
N PHE A 57 2.12 20.01 0.45
CA PHE A 57 2.38 21.33 0.99
C PHE A 57 3.74 21.40 1.70
N VAL A 58 4.07 20.44 2.57
CA VAL A 58 5.37 20.40 3.27
C VAL A 58 6.53 20.20 2.30
N SER A 59 6.38 19.29 1.33
CA SER A 59 7.45 18.99 0.36
C SER A 59 7.72 20.15 -0.60
N ASP A 60 6.67 20.77 -1.14
CA ASP A 60 6.75 21.86 -2.11
C ASP A 60 7.20 23.15 -1.43
N THR A 61 6.58 23.52 -0.30
CA THR A 61 7.00 24.69 0.49
C THR A 61 8.46 24.59 0.89
N ARG A 62 8.93 23.41 1.31
CA ARG A 62 10.35 23.22 1.63
C ARG A 62 11.23 23.48 0.41
N THR A 63 10.88 22.93 -0.75
CA THR A 63 11.68 23.04 -1.98
C THR A 63 11.74 24.48 -2.47
N ASP A 64 10.61 25.18 -2.46
CA ASP A 64 10.51 26.59 -2.88
C ASP A 64 11.19 27.52 -1.89
N TRP A 65 10.96 27.31 -0.59
CA TRP A 65 11.57 28.12 0.47
C TRP A 65 13.09 27.98 0.51
N LEU A 66 13.61 26.76 0.31
CA LEU A 66 15.05 26.53 0.16
C LEU A 66 15.62 27.35 -0.99
N LYS A 67 15.01 27.29 -2.18
CA LYS A 67 15.49 28.01 -3.37
C LYS A 67 15.46 29.53 -3.22
N GLN A 68 14.44 30.08 -2.55
CA GLN A 68 14.19 31.53 -2.52
C GLN A 68 14.84 32.24 -1.32
N ALA A 69 14.77 31.68 -0.11
CA ALA A 69 15.02 32.42 1.13
C ALA A 69 16.41 32.15 1.75
N ILE A 70 16.92 30.92 1.62
CA ILE A 70 18.06 30.48 2.46
C ILE A 70 19.41 30.62 1.76
N GLY A 71 19.46 30.69 0.43
CA GLY A 71 20.71 30.85 -0.33
C GLY A 71 21.56 32.08 0.07
N ARG A 72 21.00 33.03 0.84
CA ARG A 72 21.69 34.21 1.38
C ARG A 72 22.24 34.05 2.80
N ALA A 73 21.72 33.12 3.61
CA ALA A 73 22.06 32.97 5.04
C ALA A 73 22.74 31.64 5.40
N LEU A 74 22.39 30.54 4.72
CA LEU A 74 23.03 29.23 4.90
C LEU A 74 23.24 28.56 3.53
N PRO A 75 24.27 27.73 3.37
CA PRO A 75 24.41 26.90 2.18
C PRO A 75 23.16 26.03 1.99
N LEU A 76 22.61 26.02 0.77
CA LEU A 76 21.38 25.30 0.42
C LEU A 76 21.40 23.83 0.83
N TRP A 77 22.54 23.16 0.62
CA TRP A 77 22.73 21.75 0.99
C TRP A 77 22.58 21.51 2.49
N LEU A 78 23.10 22.42 3.33
CA LEU A 78 23.03 22.30 4.79
C LEU A 78 21.61 22.54 5.29
N ALA A 79 20.93 23.54 4.74
CA ALA A 79 19.54 23.81 5.05
C ALA A 79 18.61 22.66 4.66
N ALA A 80 18.83 22.05 3.49
CA ALA A 80 18.07 20.88 3.04
C ALA A 80 18.20 19.70 4.01
N ILE A 81 19.41 19.44 4.50
CA ILE A 81 19.68 18.43 5.52
C ILE A 81 18.95 18.76 6.82
N LEU A 82 19.14 19.96 7.38
CA LEU A 82 18.63 20.32 8.70
C LEU A 82 17.09 20.30 8.76
N ILE A 83 16.42 20.89 7.76
CA ILE A 83 14.95 20.92 7.71
C ILE A 83 14.40 19.51 7.60
N SER A 84 14.96 18.69 6.71
CA SER A 84 14.47 17.33 6.48
C SER A 84 14.79 16.40 7.66
N ALA A 85 15.94 16.58 8.31
CA ALA A 85 16.27 15.89 9.55
C ALA A 85 15.31 16.24 10.70
N ALA A 86 14.88 17.50 10.80
CA ALA A 86 13.91 17.95 11.79
C ALA A 86 12.50 17.39 11.51
N LEU A 87 12.05 17.39 10.26
CA LEU A 87 10.78 16.78 9.86
C LEU A 87 10.76 15.27 10.15
N ALA A 88 11.83 14.56 9.78
CA ALA A 88 11.97 13.15 10.11
C ALA A 88 12.04 12.93 11.63
N PHE A 89 12.77 13.77 12.38
CA PHE A 89 12.81 13.71 13.84
C PHE A 89 11.42 13.73 14.45
N ILE A 90 10.58 14.69 14.03
CA ILE A 90 9.18 14.80 14.50
C ILE A 90 8.43 13.51 14.21
N GLY A 91 8.57 12.96 13.00
CA GLY A 91 7.91 11.71 12.61
C GLY A 91 8.29 10.53 13.50
N TYR A 92 9.59 10.30 13.67
CA TYR A 92 10.09 9.21 14.50
C TYR A 92 9.78 9.41 15.99
N TYR A 93 9.83 10.66 16.46
CA TYR A 93 9.51 11.03 17.83
C TYR A 93 8.05 10.75 18.18
N LEU A 94 7.12 11.17 17.33
CA LEU A 94 5.70 10.99 17.57
C LEU A 94 5.33 9.50 17.62
N VAL A 95 5.83 8.72 16.65
CA VAL A 95 5.63 7.27 16.59
C VAL A 95 6.21 6.59 17.83
N HIS A 96 7.49 6.79 18.13
CA HIS A 96 8.13 6.10 19.24
C HIS A 96 7.54 6.49 20.61
N ARG A 97 7.11 7.74 20.79
CA ARG A 97 6.64 8.24 22.09
C ARG A 97 5.17 7.93 22.36
N PHE A 98 4.30 8.05 21.36
CA PHE A 98 2.85 8.08 21.58
C PHE A 98 2.13 6.85 21.00
N ALA A 99 2.51 6.40 19.81
CA ALA A 99 1.88 5.26 19.14
C ALA A 99 2.92 4.42 18.35
N PRO A 100 3.66 3.50 19.01
CA PRO A 100 4.65 2.66 18.34
C PRO A 100 4.07 1.78 17.22
N GLU A 101 2.79 1.41 17.32
CA GLU A 101 2.02 0.71 16.27
C GLU A 101 1.84 1.54 14.99
N ALA A 102 2.10 2.85 15.04
CA ALA A 102 2.07 3.72 13.87
C ALA A 102 3.38 3.67 13.06
N ALA A 103 4.37 2.87 13.44
CA ALA A 103 5.60 2.67 12.68
C ALA A 103 5.37 1.91 11.36
N GLY A 104 6.22 2.16 10.36
CA GLY A 104 6.18 1.46 9.08
C GLY A 104 4.83 1.62 8.35
N SER A 105 4.41 0.56 7.65
CA SER A 105 3.22 0.58 6.81
C SER A 105 1.94 0.79 7.61
N GLY A 106 1.73 0.05 8.70
CA GLY A 106 0.45 0.02 9.44
C GLY A 106 -0.60 -0.94 8.89
N ILE A 107 -0.44 -1.46 7.67
CA ILE A 107 -1.30 -2.53 7.10
C ILE A 107 -1.27 -3.80 7.99
N PRO A 108 -0.09 -4.31 8.42
CA PRO A 108 -0.03 -5.46 9.33
C PRO A 108 -0.80 -5.25 10.64
N GLU A 109 -0.87 -4.02 11.14
CA GLU A 109 -1.61 -3.70 12.37
C GLU A 109 -3.13 -3.78 12.15
N ILE A 110 -3.60 -3.39 10.96
CA ILE A 110 -5.01 -3.54 10.58
C ILE A 110 -5.35 -5.01 10.34
N GLU A 111 -4.48 -5.78 9.69
CA GLU A 111 -4.61 -7.25 9.55
C GLU A 111 -4.72 -7.92 10.91
N GLY A 112 -3.78 -7.64 11.82
CA GLY A 112 -3.84 -8.16 13.17
C GLY A 112 -5.08 -7.70 13.95
N ALA A 113 -5.61 -6.51 13.68
CA ALA A 113 -6.84 -6.05 14.30
C ALA A 113 -8.09 -6.78 13.78
N MET A 114 -8.12 -7.14 12.49
CA MET A 114 -9.18 -7.99 11.93
C MET A 114 -9.10 -9.44 12.40
N ASP A 115 -7.94 -9.90 12.88
CA ASP A 115 -7.81 -11.19 13.58
C ASP A 115 -8.02 -11.06 15.11
N GLY A 116 -8.30 -9.86 15.63
CA GLY A 116 -8.48 -9.62 17.06
C GLY A 116 -7.21 -9.76 17.91
N ILE A 117 -6.05 -9.90 17.27
CA ILE A 117 -4.73 -10.05 17.92
C ILE A 117 -4.00 -8.72 18.13
N ARG A 118 -4.45 -7.63 17.48
CA ARG A 118 -3.89 -6.28 17.65
C ARG A 118 -5.00 -5.27 18.01
N PRO A 119 -4.75 -4.34 18.95
CA PRO A 119 -5.71 -3.32 19.31
C PRO A 119 -5.66 -2.12 18.34
N VAL A 120 -6.81 -1.49 18.08
CA VAL A 120 -6.90 -0.26 17.27
C VAL A 120 -7.12 0.95 18.17
N ARG A 121 -6.03 1.61 18.59
CA ARG A 121 -6.06 2.81 19.45
C ARG A 121 -6.23 4.08 18.61
N TRP A 122 -7.40 4.25 18.01
CA TRP A 122 -7.66 5.31 17.01
C TRP A 122 -7.30 6.72 17.50
N TRP A 123 -7.56 7.04 18.77
CA TRP A 123 -7.26 8.36 19.37
C TRP A 123 -5.75 8.67 19.44
N ARG A 124 -4.89 7.65 19.41
CA ARG A 124 -3.43 7.83 19.32
C ARG A 124 -2.95 7.73 17.88
N VAL A 125 -3.43 6.71 17.16
CA VAL A 125 -2.95 6.39 15.81
C VAL A 125 -3.28 7.50 14.81
N LEU A 126 -4.50 8.08 14.85
CA LEU A 126 -4.88 9.12 13.90
C LEU A 126 -3.95 10.34 13.93
N PRO A 127 -3.76 11.05 15.07
CA PRO A 127 -2.88 12.21 15.09
C PRO A 127 -1.40 11.84 14.86
N VAL A 128 -0.95 10.70 15.41
CA VAL A 128 0.46 10.29 15.30
C VAL A 128 0.81 9.86 13.88
N LYS A 129 -0.03 9.07 13.22
CA LYS A 129 0.22 8.61 11.85
C LYS A 129 0.10 9.76 10.86
N PHE A 130 -0.86 10.67 11.06
CA PHE A 130 -1.02 11.84 10.21
C PHE A 130 0.18 12.79 10.32
N LEU A 131 0.50 13.29 11.51
CA LEU A 131 1.60 14.25 11.70
C LEU A 131 2.97 13.57 11.51
N GLY A 132 3.09 12.32 11.96
CA GLY A 132 4.34 11.59 11.85
C GLY A 132 4.65 11.19 10.41
N GLY A 133 3.64 10.72 9.67
CA GLY A 133 3.74 10.46 8.23
C GLY A 133 4.03 11.74 7.45
N MET A 134 3.40 12.87 7.81
CA MET A 134 3.67 14.15 7.19
C MET A 134 5.15 14.55 7.34
N GLY A 135 5.73 14.39 8.53
CA GLY A 135 7.15 14.62 8.75
C GLY A 135 8.06 13.65 7.98
N ALA A 136 7.75 12.36 7.97
CA ALA A 136 8.54 11.35 7.28
C ALA A 136 8.49 11.50 5.75
N LEU A 137 7.30 11.51 5.14
CA LEU A 137 7.15 11.69 3.69
C LEU A 137 7.58 13.10 3.25
N GLY A 138 7.22 14.13 4.03
CA GLY A 138 7.60 15.52 3.75
C GLY A 138 9.11 15.77 3.87
N SER A 139 9.87 14.90 4.54
CA SER A 139 11.34 14.95 4.55
C SER A 139 11.98 14.40 3.26
N GLY A 140 11.19 13.89 2.30
CA GLY A 140 11.69 13.34 1.03
C GLY A 140 12.08 11.85 1.10
N MET A 141 11.79 11.18 2.21
CA MET A 141 12.02 9.74 2.35
C MET A 141 11.24 8.94 1.30
N VAL A 142 11.80 7.79 0.92
CA VAL A 142 11.24 6.87 -0.07
C VAL A 142 10.17 6.00 0.59
N LEU A 143 9.00 6.60 0.76
CA LEU A 143 7.84 6.00 1.40
C LEU A 143 6.56 6.36 0.62
N GLY A 144 5.56 5.52 0.75
CA GLY A 144 4.23 5.71 0.22
C GLY A 144 3.24 6.22 1.26
N ARG A 145 2.20 6.91 0.79
CA ARG A 145 1.13 7.48 1.64
C ARG A 145 0.07 6.45 2.01
N GLU A 146 -0.02 5.37 1.26
CA GLU A 146 -1.06 4.36 1.38
C GLU A 146 -1.04 3.57 2.69
N GLY A 147 0.15 3.28 3.24
CA GLY A 147 0.25 2.66 4.56
C GLY A 147 -0.42 3.53 5.63
N PRO A 148 0.00 4.80 5.77
CA PRO A 148 -0.67 5.80 6.59
C PRO A 148 -2.19 5.90 6.35
N THR A 149 -2.65 6.04 5.10
CA THR A 149 -4.09 6.22 4.84
C THR A 149 -4.91 4.98 5.14
N VAL A 150 -4.41 3.76 4.88
CA VAL A 150 -5.08 2.51 5.23
C VAL A 150 -5.17 2.36 6.74
N GLN A 151 -4.09 2.62 7.48
CA GLN A 151 -4.11 2.51 8.94
C GLN A 151 -5.00 3.58 9.58
N MET A 152 -4.97 4.82 9.09
CA MET A 152 -5.87 5.88 9.54
C MET A 152 -7.33 5.58 9.18
N GLY A 153 -7.59 5.04 7.99
CA GLY A 153 -8.91 4.60 7.56
C GLY A 153 -9.47 3.50 8.47
N GLY A 154 -8.68 2.47 8.77
CA GLY A 154 -9.07 1.44 9.74
C GLY A 154 -9.32 2.03 11.14
N ALA A 155 -8.49 2.97 11.60
CA ALA A 155 -8.70 3.70 12.84
C ALA A 155 -10.01 4.51 12.84
N ILE A 156 -10.40 5.13 11.72
CA ILE A 156 -11.69 5.81 11.55
C ILE A 156 -12.85 4.80 11.63
N GLY A 157 -12.71 3.64 11.00
CA GLY A 157 -13.67 2.53 11.12
C GLY A 157 -13.90 2.12 12.58
N ARG A 158 -12.81 2.02 13.36
CA ARG A 158 -12.90 1.76 14.80
C ARG A 158 -13.49 2.94 15.58
N MET A 159 -13.09 4.17 15.27
CA MET A 159 -13.62 5.38 15.91
C MET A 159 -15.15 5.47 15.76
N VAL A 160 -15.67 5.25 14.55
CA VAL A 160 -17.12 5.25 14.30
C VAL A 160 -17.79 4.12 15.07
N THR A 161 -17.18 2.93 15.09
CA THR A 161 -17.66 1.78 15.88
C THR A 161 -17.82 2.13 17.37
N ASP A 162 -16.80 2.75 17.96
CA ASP A 162 -16.77 3.09 19.38
C ASP A 162 -17.75 4.23 19.72
N ILE A 163 -17.81 5.30 18.89
CA ILE A 163 -18.70 6.46 19.09
C ILE A 163 -20.18 6.04 19.03
N PHE A 164 -20.54 5.23 18.04
CA PHE A 164 -21.91 4.74 17.86
C PHE A 164 -22.22 3.49 18.70
N LYS A 165 -21.28 3.05 19.55
CA LYS A 165 -21.43 1.91 20.47
C LYS A 165 -21.96 0.65 19.78
N VAL A 166 -21.43 0.36 18.59
CA VAL A 166 -21.85 -0.80 17.79
C VAL A 166 -21.44 -2.08 18.54
N LYS A 167 -22.42 -2.92 18.91
CA LYS A 167 -22.18 -4.13 19.72
C LYS A 167 -21.91 -5.40 18.91
N ASN A 168 -22.30 -5.42 17.63
CA ASN A 168 -22.19 -6.62 16.80
C ASN A 168 -20.79 -6.71 16.19
N ASP A 169 -20.04 -7.77 16.54
CA ASP A 169 -18.65 -7.97 16.11
C ASP A 169 -18.48 -7.98 14.59
N ASP A 170 -19.40 -8.62 13.84
CA ASP A 170 -19.32 -8.65 12.38
C ASP A 170 -19.45 -7.25 11.76
N THR A 171 -20.25 -6.39 12.38
CA THR A 171 -20.38 -4.98 12.00
C THR A 171 -19.12 -4.20 12.34
N GLN A 172 -18.51 -4.43 13.50
CA GLN A 172 -17.23 -3.82 13.86
C GLN A 172 -16.13 -4.21 12.86
N HIS A 173 -16.01 -5.50 12.54
CA HIS A 173 -15.09 -6.00 11.50
C HIS A 173 -15.36 -5.36 10.14
N SER A 174 -16.64 -5.26 9.75
CA SER A 174 -17.02 -4.67 8.48
C SER A 174 -16.66 -3.18 8.40
N LEU A 175 -16.84 -2.41 9.49
CA LEU A 175 -16.48 -0.99 9.52
C LEU A 175 -14.97 -0.77 9.56
N LEU A 176 -14.21 -1.60 10.28
CA LEU A 176 -12.75 -1.60 10.26
C LEU A 176 -12.21 -1.84 8.84
N ALA A 177 -12.71 -2.89 8.17
CA ALA A 177 -12.36 -3.22 6.80
C ALA A 177 -12.81 -2.14 5.80
N SER A 178 -14.00 -1.57 5.99
CA SER A 178 -14.51 -0.45 5.19
C SER A 178 -13.58 0.76 5.25
N GLY A 179 -13.11 1.11 6.45
CA GLY A 179 -12.15 2.19 6.64
C GLY A 179 -10.82 1.93 5.94
N ALA A 180 -10.31 0.71 6.04
CA ALA A 180 -9.08 0.30 5.34
C ALA A 180 -9.23 0.41 3.80
N ALA A 181 -10.34 -0.07 3.24
CA ALA A 181 -10.65 0.07 1.81
C ALA A 181 -10.81 1.54 1.39
N GLY A 182 -11.53 2.36 2.15
CA GLY A 182 -11.70 3.79 1.89
C GLY A 182 -10.37 4.54 1.92
N GLY A 183 -9.51 4.19 2.88
CA GLY A 183 -8.15 4.74 2.98
C GLY A 183 -7.26 4.40 1.77
N LEU A 184 -7.35 3.18 1.24
CA LEU A 184 -6.63 2.80 0.01
C LEU A 184 -7.24 3.45 -1.23
N ALA A 185 -8.56 3.47 -1.34
CA ALA A 185 -9.28 4.06 -2.48
C ALA A 185 -8.92 5.54 -2.67
N ALA A 186 -8.98 6.33 -1.60
CA ALA A 186 -8.58 7.73 -1.62
C ALA A 186 -7.06 7.92 -1.80
N ALA A 187 -6.24 6.94 -1.42
CA ALA A 187 -4.79 7.02 -1.58
C ALA A 187 -4.31 6.87 -3.03
N PHE A 188 -5.13 6.35 -3.92
CA PHE A 188 -4.74 6.11 -5.31
C PHE A 188 -5.80 6.50 -6.33
N ASN A 189 -6.88 7.17 -5.90
CA ASN A 189 -8.08 7.41 -6.72
C ASN A 189 -8.63 6.10 -7.32
N ALA A 190 -8.53 4.98 -6.58
CA ALA A 190 -8.69 3.62 -7.07
C ALA A 190 -9.69 2.82 -6.20
N PRO A 191 -11.00 3.06 -6.35
CA PRO A 191 -12.02 2.42 -5.52
C PRO A 191 -12.08 0.91 -5.70
N LEU A 192 -11.93 0.38 -6.92
CA LEU A 192 -11.98 -1.06 -7.15
C LEU A 192 -10.77 -1.76 -6.52
N ALA A 193 -9.58 -1.14 -6.61
CA ALA A 193 -8.39 -1.62 -5.92
C ALA A 193 -8.58 -1.60 -4.39
N GLY A 194 -9.17 -0.55 -3.83
CA GLY A 194 -9.51 -0.47 -2.40
C GLY A 194 -10.40 -1.61 -1.92
N ILE A 195 -11.44 -1.94 -2.69
CA ILE A 195 -12.36 -3.04 -2.40
C ILE A 195 -11.62 -4.38 -2.50
N MET A 196 -10.90 -4.62 -3.60
CA MET A 196 -10.23 -5.89 -3.82
C MET A 196 -9.08 -6.13 -2.85
N PHE A 197 -8.40 -5.08 -2.38
CA PHE A 197 -7.35 -5.22 -1.38
C PHE A 197 -7.87 -5.85 -0.08
N VAL A 198 -9.05 -5.44 0.39
CA VAL A 198 -9.70 -6.08 1.55
C VAL A 198 -10.12 -7.52 1.23
N VAL A 199 -10.64 -7.77 0.03
CA VAL A 199 -11.19 -9.08 -0.36
C VAL A 199 -10.11 -10.11 -0.73
N GLU A 200 -8.91 -9.66 -1.08
CA GLU A 200 -7.81 -10.50 -1.54
C GLU A 200 -6.69 -10.58 -0.51
N GLU A 201 -6.14 -9.44 -0.08
CA GLU A 201 -5.00 -9.41 0.86
C GLU A 201 -5.46 -9.63 2.30
N MET A 202 -6.48 -8.89 2.73
CA MET A 202 -7.03 -9.03 4.09
C MET A 202 -7.97 -10.25 4.24
N ARG A 203 -8.07 -11.10 3.20
CA ARG A 203 -9.04 -12.20 3.12
C ARG A 203 -8.98 -13.17 4.29
N PRO A 204 -7.82 -13.70 4.72
CA PRO A 204 -7.80 -14.69 5.81
C PRO A 204 -8.47 -14.15 7.09
N GLN A 205 -8.39 -12.83 7.29
CA GLN A 205 -8.95 -12.09 8.42
C GLN A 205 -10.39 -11.60 8.16
N PHE A 206 -10.79 -11.46 6.90
CA PHE A 206 -12.04 -10.83 6.51
C PHE A 206 -13.23 -11.80 6.56
N ARG A 207 -14.19 -11.53 7.47
CA ARG A 207 -15.44 -12.29 7.58
C ARG A 207 -16.35 -12.01 6.38
N TYR A 208 -16.20 -12.83 5.34
CA TYR A 208 -16.96 -12.69 4.10
C TYR A 208 -18.46 -12.83 4.36
N SER A 209 -19.17 -11.70 4.26
CA SER A 209 -20.63 -11.64 4.22
C SER A 209 -21.07 -10.61 3.17
N LEU A 210 -22.25 -10.80 2.60
CA LEU A 210 -22.82 -9.84 1.64
C LEU A 210 -22.96 -8.44 2.25
N ILE A 211 -23.21 -8.36 3.56
CA ILE A 211 -23.28 -7.11 4.32
C ILE A 211 -21.93 -6.42 4.31
N SER A 212 -20.86 -7.15 4.64
CA SER A 212 -19.52 -6.60 4.74
C SER A 212 -19.00 -6.08 3.40
N ILE A 213 -19.23 -6.84 2.32
CA ILE A 213 -18.83 -6.42 0.96
C ILE A 213 -19.58 -5.14 0.54
N ARG A 214 -20.89 -5.07 0.77
CA ARG A 214 -21.67 -3.86 0.47
C ARG A 214 -21.16 -2.65 1.26
N ALA A 215 -20.83 -2.83 2.54
CA ALA A 215 -20.25 -1.77 3.38
C ALA A 215 -18.89 -1.29 2.83
N VAL A 216 -17.99 -2.23 2.52
CA VAL A 216 -16.67 -1.94 1.94
C VAL A 216 -16.79 -1.18 0.61
N ILE A 217 -17.70 -1.60 -0.27
CA ILE A 217 -17.97 -0.93 -1.56
C ILE A 217 -18.45 0.51 -1.33
N ILE A 218 -19.45 0.71 -0.45
CA ILE A 218 -19.99 2.05 -0.15
C ILE A 218 -18.88 2.96 0.39
N SER A 219 -18.05 2.43 1.29
CA SER A 219 -16.96 3.19 1.90
C SER A 219 -15.88 3.58 0.89
N ALA A 220 -15.45 2.64 0.04
CA ALA A 220 -14.46 2.91 -1.02
C ALA A 220 -14.97 3.95 -2.03
N ILE A 221 -16.24 3.83 -2.46
CA ILE A 221 -16.86 4.79 -3.38
C ILE A 221 -16.96 6.17 -2.74
N SER A 222 -17.47 6.27 -1.50
CA SER A 222 -17.64 7.58 -0.86
C SER A 222 -16.30 8.24 -0.53
N ALA A 223 -15.29 7.48 -0.12
CA ALA A 223 -13.94 7.98 0.05
C ALA A 223 -13.36 8.53 -1.26
N ASN A 224 -13.59 7.83 -2.37
CA ASN A 224 -13.12 8.26 -3.68
C ASN A 224 -13.87 9.49 -4.22
N ILE A 225 -15.16 9.62 -3.93
CA ILE A 225 -15.94 10.83 -4.25
C ILE A 225 -15.35 12.04 -3.52
N VAL A 226 -15.03 11.90 -2.23
CA VAL A 226 -14.39 12.97 -1.45
C VAL A 226 -13.04 13.33 -2.05
N PHE A 227 -12.20 12.33 -2.36
CA PHE A 227 -10.92 12.56 -3.03
C PHE A 227 -11.10 13.35 -4.33
N ARG A 228 -12.00 12.90 -5.22
CA ARG A 228 -12.21 13.50 -6.53
C ARG A 228 -12.81 14.91 -6.47
N TYR A 229 -13.60 15.20 -5.43
CA TYR A 229 -14.14 16.53 -5.22
C TYR A 229 -13.04 17.55 -4.86
N ILE A 230 -12.01 17.12 -4.11
CA ILE A 230 -10.92 17.98 -3.64
C ILE A 230 -9.75 18.02 -4.63
N ASN A 231 -9.27 16.87 -5.10
CA ASN A 231 -8.06 16.74 -5.93
C ASN A 231 -8.37 16.65 -7.44
N GLY A 232 -9.65 16.57 -7.82
CA GLY A 232 -10.08 16.42 -9.21
C GLY A 232 -10.24 14.96 -9.65
N GLN A 233 -10.71 14.78 -10.88
CA GLN A 233 -11.17 13.48 -11.38
C GLN A 233 -10.12 12.70 -12.20
N GLN A 234 -8.97 13.31 -12.47
CA GLN A 234 -7.94 12.71 -13.33
C GLN A 234 -7.26 11.50 -12.66
N ALA A 235 -6.69 10.63 -13.48
CA ALA A 235 -5.89 9.50 -13.00
C ALA A 235 -4.62 10.00 -12.30
N VAL A 236 -4.16 9.25 -11.31
CA VAL A 236 -2.99 9.64 -10.50
C VAL A 236 -1.70 9.62 -11.32
N ILE A 237 -1.61 8.75 -12.34
CA ILE A 237 -0.45 8.62 -13.21
C ILE A 237 -0.85 8.91 -14.65
N THR A 238 -0.34 10.01 -15.19
CA THR A 238 -0.48 10.35 -16.61
C THR A 238 0.51 9.54 -17.44
N MET A 239 -0.01 8.64 -18.29
CA MET A 239 0.78 7.88 -19.26
C MET A 239 0.13 7.96 -20.64
N PRO A 240 0.90 7.74 -21.72
CA PRO A 240 0.32 7.49 -23.04
C PRO A 240 -0.69 6.34 -22.99
N GLN A 241 -1.67 6.38 -23.88
CA GLN A 241 -2.57 5.25 -24.09
C GLN A 241 -1.90 4.28 -25.06
N TYR A 242 -1.82 3.02 -24.66
CA TYR A 242 -1.24 1.95 -25.48
C TYR A 242 -2.33 1.06 -26.07
N ASP A 243 -2.14 0.69 -27.33
CA ASP A 243 -2.98 -0.31 -27.98
C ASP A 243 -2.73 -1.72 -27.45
N ARG A 244 -3.61 -2.63 -27.82
CA ARG A 244 -3.52 -4.05 -27.48
C ARG A 244 -2.28 -4.66 -28.14
N PRO A 245 -1.38 -5.32 -27.40
CA PRO A 245 -0.24 -5.98 -28.01
C PRO A 245 -0.68 -7.18 -28.83
N GLU A 246 0.13 -7.55 -29.82
CA GLU A 246 -0.06 -8.77 -30.58
C GLU A 246 -0.02 -10.00 -29.66
N LEU A 247 -0.83 -11.02 -29.94
CA LEU A 247 -0.88 -12.23 -29.12
C LEU A 247 0.48 -12.93 -29.05
N ALA A 248 1.29 -12.82 -30.10
CA ALA A 248 2.65 -13.34 -30.16
C ALA A 248 3.61 -12.64 -29.19
N ALA A 249 3.30 -11.43 -28.69
CA ALA A 249 4.11 -10.74 -27.70
C ALA A 249 3.81 -11.17 -26.24
N LEU A 250 2.72 -11.91 -26.00
CA LEU A 250 2.25 -12.24 -24.65
C LEU A 250 3.24 -13.08 -23.82
N TRP A 251 4.09 -13.88 -24.46
CA TRP A 251 5.12 -14.66 -23.77
C TRP A 251 6.19 -13.78 -23.13
N LEU A 252 6.46 -12.57 -23.67
CA LEU A 252 7.39 -11.61 -23.07
C LEU A 252 6.85 -11.07 -21.73
N PHE A 253 5.53 -10.90 -21.63
CA PHE A 253 4.87 -10.51 -20.38
C PHE A 253 4.91 -11.63 -19.33
N LEU A 254 4.79 -12.88 -19.76
CA LEU A 254 5.00 -14.03 -18.86
C LEU A 254 6.44 -14.11 -18.37
N LEU A 255 7.43 -13.87 -19.25
CA LEU A 255 8.85 -13.82 -18.89
C LEU A 255 9.11 -12.70 -17.89
N LEU A 256 8.57 -11.50 -18.14
CA LEU A 256 8.64 -10.38 -17.20
C LEU A 256 8.03 -10.74 -15.84
N GLY A 257 6.87 -11.42 -15.83
CA GLY A 257 6.25 -11.95 -14.64
C GLY A 257 7.17 -12.90 -13.88
N ALA A 258 7.78 -13.87 -14.56
CA ALA A 258 8.73 -14.80 -13.96
C ALA A 258 9.91 -14.08 -13.28
N MET A 259 10.47 -13.06 -13.92
CA MET A 259 11.55 -12.24 -13.36
C MET A 259 11.08 -11.49 -12.10
N PHE A 260 9.89 -10.88 -12.13
CA PHE A 260 9.32 -10.24 -10.94
C PHE A 260 9.01 -11.23 -9.82
N GLY A 261 8.67 -12.48 -10.14
CA GLY A 261 8.52 -13.53 -9.15
C GLY A 261 9.82 -13.78 -8.38
N VAL A 262 10.95 -13.92 -9.09
CA VAL A 262 12.27 -14.03 -8.46
C VAL A 262 12.59 -12.79 -7.63
N PHE A 263 12.38 -11.60 -8.21
CA PHE A 263 12.71 -10.35 -7.54
C PHE A 263 11.85 -10.07 -6.32
N GLY A 264 10.55 -10.39 -6.33
CA GLY A 264 9.66 -10.21 -5.18
C GLY A 264 10.13 -11.02 -3.97
N VAL A 265 10.57 -12.26 -4.18
CA VAL A 265 11.13 -13.09 -3.09
C VAL A 265 12.42 -12.49 -2.53
N ALA A 266 13.34 -12.09 -3.42
CA ALA A 266 14.58 -11.44 -3.01
C ALA A 266 14.30 -10.12 -2.27
N PHE A 267 13.37 -9.30 -2.76
CA PHE A 267 12.99 -8.02 -2.17
C PHE A 267 12.39 -8.18 -0.77
N ASN A 268 11.47 -9.15 -0.58
CA ASN A 268 10.92 -9.47 0.74
C ASN A 268 12.00 -9.89 1.73
N ARG A 269 12.97 -10.69 1.26
CA ARG A 269 14.11 -11.09 2.09
C ARG A 269 14.99 -9.90 2.46
N LEU A 270 15.26 -8.99 1.52
CA LEU A 270 16.04 -7.79 1.78
C LEU A 270 15.34 -6.84 2.76
N ILE A 271 14.02 -6.68 2.69
CA ILE A 271 13.25 -5.88 3.65
C ILE A 271 13.44 -6.42 5.06
N THR A 272 13.20 -7.72 5.25
CA THR A 272 13.28 -8.34 6.58
C THR A 272 14.70 -8.32 7.15
N LEU A 273 15.71 -8.60 6.33
CA LEU A 273 17.12 -8.49 6.72
C LEU A 273 17.50 -7.04 7.08
N SER A 274 17.04 -6.06 6.30
CA SER A 274 17.31 -4.65 6.58
C SER A 274 16.68 -4.22 7.90
N GLN A 275 15.47 -4.69 8.21
CA GLN A 275 14.82 -4.42 9.50
C GLN A 275 15.62 -5.02 10.66
N ASP A 276 16.12 -6.25 10.52
CA ASP A 276 16.99 -6.87 11.53
C ASP A 276 18.27 -6.06 11.75
N LEU A 277 18.86 -5.50 10.69
CA LEU A 277 20.04 -4.64 10.79
C LEU A 277 19.73 -3.32 11.50
N PHE A 278 18.61 -2.66 11.19
CA PHE A 278 18.22 -1.43 11.88
C PHE A 278 17.92 -1.67 13.35
N VAL A 279 17.21 -2.75 13.70
CA VAL A 279 16.97 -3.13 15.10
C VAL A 279 18.29 -3.34 15.84
N LYS A 280 19.29 -3.99 15.23
CA LYS A 280 20.64 -4.14 15.80
C LYS A 280 21.37 -2.80 15.95
N LEU A 281 21.19 -1.88 15.01
CA LEU A 281 21.83 -0.55 15.02
C LEU A 281 21.31 0.30 16.19
N HIS A 282 19.99 0.45 16.29
CA HIS A 282 19.39 1.28 17.33
C HIS A 282 19.18 0.55 18.67
N LYS A 283 19.26 -0.79 18.71
CA LYS A 283 19.11 -1.62 19.93
C LYS A 283 17.86 -1.30 20.75
N ASN A 284 16.77 -0.92 20.07
CA ASN A 284 15.54 -0.42 20.69
C ASN A 284 15.73 0.79 21.64
N ASP A 285 16.87 1.48 21.58
CA ASP A 285 17.12 2.71 22.32
C ASP A 285 16.51 3.90 21.58
N ARG A 286 15.75 4.71 22.31
CA ARG A 286 15.04 5.86 21.75
C ARG A 286 15.98 6.87 21.12
N ARG A 287 17.10 7.19 21.78
CA ARG A 287 18.03 8.22 21.27
C ARG A 287 18.63 7.76 19.95
N ARG A 288 19.08 6.50 19.86
CA ARG A 288 19.62 5.95 18.60
C ARG A 288 18.56 5.86 17.50
N TYR A 289 17.34 5.46 17.83
CA TYR A 289 16.22 5.41 16.87
C TYR A 289 15.96 6.80 16.26
N LEU A 290 15.90 7.84 17.11
CA LEU A 290 15.68 9.22 16.66
C LEU A 290 16.85 9.77 15.84
N ILE A 291 18.10 9.54 16.26
CA ILE A 291 19.29 9.97 15.50
C ILE A 291 19.30 9.30 14.12
N THR A 292 19.01 7.99 14.07
CA THR A 292 18.96 7.25 12.80
C THR A 292 17.91 7.84 11.86
N GLY A 293 16.70 8.09 12.37
CA GLY A 293 15.62 8.72 11.59
C GLY A 293 15.98 10.11 11.08
N SER A 294 16.58 10.96 11.93
CA SER A 294 17.03 12.31 11.54
C SER A 294 18.14 12.28 10.51
N CYS A 295 19.13 11.40 10.64
CA CYS A 295 20.21 11.25 9.67
C CYS A 295 19.69 10.81 8.30
N LEU A 296 18.78 9.83 8.28
CA LEU A 296 18.12 9.39 7.05
C LEU A 296 17.28 10.52 6.43
N GLY A 297 16.46 11.21 7.22
CA GLY A 297 15.68 12.35 6.75
C GLY A 297 16.56 13.45 6.16
N GLY A 298 17.67 13.79 6.81
CA GLY A 298 18.64 14.76 6.29
C GLY A 298 19.29 14.30 4.98
N PHE A 299 19.70 13.04 4.88
CA PHE A 299 20.23 12.44 3.65
C PHE A 299 19.23 12.52 2.50
N PHE A 300 17.98 12.10 2.72
CA PHE A 300 16.94 12.15 1.69
C PHE A 300 16.51 13.57 1.35
N GLY A 301 16.56 14.50 2.30
CA GLY A 301 16.39 15.92 2.05
C GLY A 301 17.44 16.50 1.10
N LEU A 302 18.71 16.13 1.30
CA LEU A 302 19.80 16.50 0.40
C LEU A 302 19.62 15.86 -0.98
N MET A 303 19.31 14.57 -1.03
CA MET A 303 19.12 13.86 -2.28
C MET A 303 17.93 14.40 -3.08
N LEU A 304 16.85 14.85 -2.42
CA LEU A 304 15.73 15.45 -3.13
C LEU A 304 16.12 16.74 -3.88
N LEU A 305 17.10 17.48 -3.37
CA LEU A 305 17.58 18.71 -4.02
C LEU A 305 18.41 18.43 -5.28
N TYR A 306 19.23 17.37 -5.27
CA TYR A 306 20.22 17.10 -6.33
C TYR A 306 19.85 15.93 -7.26
N LEU A 307 19.16 14.92 -6.73
CA LEU A 307 18.79 13.66 -7.39
C LEU A 307 17.36 13.27 -7.00
N PRO A 308 16.34 14.05 -7.39
CA PRO A 308 14.95 13.81 -6.97
C PRO A 308 14.44 12.40 -7.37
N GLU A 309 14.96 11.82 -8.44
CA GLU A 309 14.57 10.50 -8.97
C GLU A 309 14.84 9.34 -8.00
N ILE A 310 15.78 9.49 -7.06
CA ILE A 310 16.08 8.45 -6.05
C ILE A 310 15.30 8.61 -4.75
N THR A 311 14.49 9.68 -4.65
CA THR A 311 13.75 10.08 -3.45
C THR A 311 12.23 9.99 -3.63
N GLY A 312 11.48 10.24 -2.55
CA GLY A 312 10.02 10.25 -2.56
C GLY A 312 9.36 8.92 -2.94
N GLY A 313 8.03 8.90 -2.96
CA GLY A 313 7.24 7.69 -3.24
C GLY A 313 7.43 7.14 -4.67
N GLY A 314 7.88 7.96 -5.62
CA GLY A 314 8.19 7.54 -6.99
C GLY A 314 7.02 7.63 -7.98
N ILE A 315 5.82 8.03 -7.55
CA ILE A 315 4.67 8.21 -8.45
C ILE A 315 4.97 9.28 -9.52
N THR A 316 5.59 10.40 -9.13
CA THR A 316 5.97 11.49 -10.03
C THR A 316 7.08 11.13 -11.01
N LEU A 317 7.84 10.07 -10.73
CA LEU A 317 8.90 9.57 -11.60
C LEU A 317 8.33 8.76 -12.79
N ILE A 318 7.17 8.11 -12.60
CA ILE A 318 6.58 7.21 -13.58
C ILE A 318 6.28 7.91 -14.91
N PRO A 319 5.57 9.07 -14.96
CA PRO A 319 5.33 9.79 -16.21
C PRO A 319 6.61 10.24 -16.91
N THR A 320 7.62 10.68 -16.15
CA THR A 320 8.91 11.13 -16.68
C THR A 320 9.64 10.01 -17.42
N ILE A 321 9.60 8.79 -16.89
CA ILE A 321 10.14 7.60 -17.58
C ILE A 321 9.28 7.23 -18.79
N ALA A 322 7.95 7.29 -18.65
CA ALA A 322 7.01 6.91 -19.70
C ALA A 322 7.18 7.76 -20.98
N ASN A 323 7.51 9.05 -20.80
CA ASN A 323 7.76 9.99 -21.88
C ASN A 323 9.09 9.76 -22.64
N GLY A 324 9.92 8.80 -22.19
CA GLY A 324 11.19 8.44 -22.82
C GLY A 324 12.39 9.23 -22.33
N GLY A 325 13.53 9.10 -23.02
CA GLY A 325 14.78 9.80 -22.69
C GLY A 325 15.74 9.03 -21.78
N TYR A 326 15.33 7.88 -21.23
CA TYR A 326 16.18 7.01 -20.43
C TYR A 326 16.57 5.74 -21.20
N GLY A 327 17.88 5.41 -21.18
CA GLY A 327 18.36 4.12 -21.68
C GLY A 327 18.14 2.99 -20.65
N ALA A 328 18.09 1.74 -21.13
CA ALA A 328 17.86 0.57 -20.27
C ALA A 328 18.88 0.46 -19.13
N GLY A 329 20.17 0.75 -19.40
CA GLY A 329 21.22 0.73 -18.38
C GLY A 329 20.99 1.75 -17.26
N ALA A 330 20.60 2.99 -17.61
CA ALA A 330 20.31 4.03 -16.62
C ALA A 330 19.10 3.65 -15.74
N LEU A 331 18.06 3.07 -16.33
CA LEU A 331 16.88 2.59 -15.60
C LEU A 331 17.21 1.43 -14.65
N LEU A 332 18.07 0.50 -15.06
CA LEU A 332 18.53 -0.59 -14.19
C LEU A 332 19.38 -0.08 -13.02
N VAL A 333 20.25 0.91 -13.24
CA VAL A 333 20.98 1.58 -12.16
C VAL A 333 20.01 2.27 -11.21
N LEU A 334 19.05 3.04 -11.74
CA LEU A 334 18.05 3.73 -10.93
C LEU A 334 17.16 2.74 -10.15
N PHE A 335 16.81 1.60 -10.74
CA PHE A 335 16.10 0.51 -10.08
C PHE A 335 16.88 -0.03 -8.87
N VAL A 336 18.18 -0.34 -9.03
CA VAL A 336 19.04 -0.81 -7.93
C VAL A 336 19.16 0.25 -6.83
N VAL A 337 19.42 1.51 -7.20
CA VAL A 337 19.51 2.61 -6.24
C VAL A 337 18.21 2.78 -5.48
N ARG A 338 17.06 2.72 -6.17
CA ARG A 338 15.74 2.83 -5.52
C ARG A 338 15.40 1.64 -4.64
N ILE A 339 15.88 0.44 -4.94
CA ILE A 339 15.77 -0.69 -3.99
C ILE A 339 16.48 -0.31 -2.69
N LEU A 340 17.74 0.14 -2.78
CA LEU A 340 18.51 0.50 -1.59
C LEU A 340 17.86 1.64 -0.79
N THR A 341 17.39 2.71 -1.46
CA THR A 341 16.75 3.82 -0.76
C THR A 341 15.40 3.44 -0.14
N THR A 342 14.61 2.61 -0.83
CA THR A 342 13.36 2.07 -0.28
C THR A 342 13.63 1.23 0.98
N LEU A 343 14.65 0.37 0.94
CA LEU A 343 15.05 -0.45 2.09
C LEU A 343 15.50 0.42 3.26
N LEU A 344 16.34 1.44 3.02
CA LEU A 344 16.80 2.37 4.05
C LEU A 344 15.65 3.10 4.74
N CYS A 345 14.64 3.54 4.00
CA CYS A 345 13.50 4.28 4.56
C CYS A 345 12.47 3.39 5.26
N PHE A 346 12.10 2.28 4.63
CA PHE A 346 11.04 1.42 5.17
C PHE A 346 11.54 0.59 6.35
N ALA A 347 12.76 0.05 6.26
CA ALA A 347 13.31 -0.82 7.29
C ALA A 347 13.73 -0.07 8.56
N SER A 348 13.96 1.24 8.49
CA SER A 348 14.28 2.07 9.65
C SER A 348 13.09 2.33 10.58
N GLY A 349 11.87 1.97 10.18
CA GLY A 349 10.65 2.10 10.98
C GLY A 349 9.88 3.42 10.78
N ALA A 350 10.27 4.23 9.79
CA ALA A 350 9.56 5.47 9.47
C ALA A 350 8.06 5.22 9.20
N PRO A 351 7.16 6.12 9.66
CA PRO A 351 5.73 6.00 9.38
C PRO A 351 5.45 6.26 7.89
N GLY A 352 5.25 5.19 7.12
CA GLY A 352 5.06 5.25 5.67
C GLY A 352 4.91 3.85 5.07
N GLY A 353 4.20 3.77 3.96
CA GLY A 353 4.02 2.51 3.22
C GLY A 353 5.17 2.22 2.26
N ILE A 354 5.18 1.01 1.72
CA ILE A 354 6.16 0.55 0.71
C ILE A 354 5.50 0.35 -0.67
N PHE A 355 4.19 0.57 -0.78
CA PHE A 355 3.40 0.25 -1.96
C PHE A 355 3.77 1.16 -3.13
N ALA A 356 3.73 2.48 -2.96
CA ALA A 356 4.09 3.42 -4.02
C ALA A 356 5.55 3.23 -4.51
N PRO A 357 6.56 3.05 -3.62
CA PRO A 357 7.90 2.67 -4.03
C PRO A 357 7.97 1.38 -4.88
N MET A 358 7.18 0.35 -4.55
CA MET A 358 7.11 -0.88 -5.35
C MET A 358 6.52 -0.65 -6.74
N LEU A 359 5.50 0.20 -6.88
CA LEU A 359 4.95 0.56 -8.20
C LEU A 359 6.02 1.21 -9.06
N ALA A 360 6.77 2.17 -8.50
CA ALA A 360 7.86 2.85 -9.21
C ALA A 360 9.01 1.89 -9.61
N LEU A 361 9.39 0.97 -8.71
CA LEU A 361 10.39 -0.07 -9.01
C LEU A 361 9.91 -1.01 -10.12
N GLY A 362 8.64 -1.41 -10.09
CA GLY A 362 8.00 -2.20 -11.14
C GLY A 362 8.01 -1.50 -12.50
N THR A 363 7.70 -0.21 -12.53
CA THR A 363 7.77 0.62 -13.73
C THR A 363 9.20 0.72 -14.27
N LEU A 364 10.19 1.00 -13.42
CA LEU A 364 11.60 1.12 -13.83
C LEU A 364 12.11 -0.15 -14.49
N PHE A 365 11.93 -1.28 -13.83
CA PHE A 365 12.38 -2.57 -14.36
C PHE A 365 11.58 -2.98 -15.59
N GLY A 366 10.26 -2.80 -15.57
CA GLY A 366 9.38 -3.10 -16.70
C GLY A 366 9.72 -2.29 -17.95
N TYR A 367 9.97 -0.97 -17.80
CA TYR A 367 10.37 -0.13 -18.92
C TYR A 367 11.75 -0.52 -19.47
N ALA A 368 12.72 -0.80 -18.59
CA ALA A 368 14.04 -1.28 -19.00
C ALA A 368 13.96 -2.60 -19.77
N PHE A 369 13.16 -3.54 -19.28
CA PHE A 369 12.85 -4.79 -19.99
C PHE A 369 12.21 -4.51 -21.34
N GLY A 370 11.25 -3.59 -21.41
CA GLY A 370 10.58 -3.21 -22.64
C GLY A 370 11.52 -2.60 -23.69
N LEU A 371 12.50 -1.80 -23.29
CA LEU A 371 13.54 -1.27 -24.19
C LEU A 371 14.41 -2.40 -24.77
N ILE A 372 14.79 -3.37 -23.94
CA ILE A 372 15.57 -4.54 -24.37
C ILE A 372 14.73 -5.44 -25.28
N ALA A 373 13.47 -5.69 -24.92
CA ALA A 373 12.57 -6.50 -25.72
C ALA A 373 12.32 -5.87 -27.10
N GLN A 374 12.13 -4.55 -27.15
CA GLN A 374 11.94 -3.81 -28.40
C GLN A 374 13.15 -3.91 -29.32
N SER A 375 14.38 -3.89 -28.77
CA SER A 375 15.60 -4.02 -29.59
C SER A 375 15.85 -5.45 -30.06
N LEU A 376 15.48 -6.46 -29.27
CA LEU A 376 15.64 -7.87 -29.63
C LEU A 376 14.53 -8.38 -30.56
N PHE A 377 13.31 -7.86 -30.44
CA PHE A 377 12.13 -8.31 -31.19
C PHE A 377 11.40 -7.12 -31.85
N PRO A 378 12.03 -6.42 -32.81
CA PRO A 378 11.44 -5.24 -33.45
C PRO A 378 10.15 -5.57 -34.23
N GLU A 379 9.98 -6.82 -34.65
CA GLU A 379 8.82 -7.27 -35.43
C GLU A 379 7.52 -7.31 -34.62
N LEU A 380 7.59 -7.44 -33.28
CA LEU A 380 6.42 -7.59 -32.41
C LEU A 380 5.68 -6.26 -32.12
N ARG A 381 6.08 -5.15 -32.75
CA ARG A 381 5.48 -3.80 -32.62
C ARG A 381 5.18 -3.39 -31.17
N ILE A 382 6.06 -3.76 -30.26
CA ILE A 382 5.92 -3.49 -28.83
C ILE A 382 6.40 -2.10 -28.45
N SER A 383 5.75 -1.50 -27.45
CA SER A 383 6.20 -0.26 -26.83
C SER A 383 6.72 -0.52 -25.40
N PRO A 384 7.87 0.04 -24.99
CA PRO A 384 8.43 -0.16 -23.65
C PRO A 384 7.46 0.19 -22.51
N GLY A 385 6.61 1.19 -22.72
CA GLY A 385 5.61 1.60 -21.73
C GLY A 385 4.56 0.53 -21.40
N MET A 386 4.28 -0.39 -22.33
CA MET A 386 3.39 -1.53 -22.06
C MET A 386 3.95 -2.43 -20.96
N PHE A 387 5.27 -2.67 -20.99
CA PHE A 387 5.96 -3.46 -19.97
C PHE A 387 6.15 -2.69 -18.66
N ALA A 388 6.26 -1.36 -18.73
CA ALA A 388 6.29 -0.51 -17.54
C ALA A 388 4.97 -0.58 -16.75
N ILE A 389 3.84 -0.55 -17.46
CA ILE A 389 2.50 -0.74 -16.87
C ILE A 389 2.37 -2.15 -16.31
N ALA A 390 2.71 -3.18 -17.10
CA ALA A 390 2.66 -4.56 -16.64
C ALA A 390 3.53 -4.82 -15.40
N GLY A 391 4.76 -4.28 -15.39
CA GLY A 391 5.71 -4.40 -14.30
C GLY A 391 5.30 -3.68 -13.03
N MET A 392 4.59 -2.55 -13.16
CA MET A 392 4.06 -1.79 -12.02
C MET A 392 3.22 -2.68 -11.08
N GLY A 393 2.31 -3.46 -11.66
CA GLY A 393 1.46 -4.39 -10.91
C GLY A 393 2.19 -5.66 -10.49
N ALA A 394 3.17 -6.12 -11.28
CA ALA A 394 3.84 -7.40 -11.08
C ALA A 394 4.73 -7.46 -9.83
N LEU A 395 5.52 -6.40 -9.54
CA LEU A 395 6.33 -6.38 -8.32
C LEU A 395 5.44 -6.35 -7.06
N PHE A 396 4.34 -5.59 -7.11
CA PHE A 396 3.35 -5.60 -6.05
C PHE A 396 2.75 -7.00 -5.86
N ALA A 397 2.29 -7.63 -6.95
CA ALA A 397 1.72 -8.97 -6.91
C ALA A 397 2.69 -10.02 -6.36
N ALA A 398 3.97 -9.99 -6.76
CA ALA A 398 4.99 -10.92 -6.26
C ALA A 398 5.28 -10.75 -4.76
N THR A 399 5.30 -9.50 -4.29
CA THR A 399 5.69 -9.13 -2.93
C THR A 399 4.55 -9.32 -1.93
N VAL A 400 3.37 -8.81 -2.29
CA VAL A 400 2.18 -8.76 -1.42
C VAL A 400 1.34 -10.03 -1.57
N ARG A 401 1.30 -10.66 -2.74
CA ARG A 401 0.43 -11.80 -3.09
C ARG A 401 -1.03 -11.44 -3.34
N ALA A 402 -1.29 -10.20 -3.74
CA ALA A 402 -2.60 -9.71 -4.16
C ALA A 402 -2.61 -9.31 -5.66
N PRO A 403 -2.59 -10.29 -6.61
CA PRO A 403 -2.50 -9.99 -8.04
C PRO A 403 -3.71 -9.21 -8.58
N ILE A 404 -4.94 -9.52 -8.17
CA ILE A 404 -6.14 -8.84 -8.69
C ILE A 404 -6.14 -7.37 -8.25
N THR A 405 -5.79 -7.13 -6.99
CA THR A 405 -5.61 -5.79 -6.44
C THR A 405 -4.58 -5.01 -7.22
N GLY A 406 -3.41 -5.61 -7.51
CA GLY A 406 -2.36 -4.99 -8.31
C GLY A 406 -2.82 -4.63 -9.73
N ILE A 407 -3.53 -5.53 -10.40
CA ILE A 407 -4.06 -5.30 -11.75
C ILE A 407 -5.05 -4.13 -11.76
N LEU A 408 -6.03 -4.15 -10.86
CA LEU A 408 -7.05 -3.09 -10.80
C LEU A 408 -6.45 -1.75 -10.41
N LEU A 409 -5.50 -1.74 -9.47
CA LEU A 409 -4.80 -0.52 -9.06
C LEU A 409 -4.11 0.14 -10.25
N VAL A 410 -3.34 -0.63 -11.03
CA VAL A 410 -2.63 -0.10 -12.19
C VAL A 410 -3.61 0.39 -13.26
N ILE A 411 -4.70 -0.33 -13.51
CA ILE A 411 -5.72 0.09 -14.47
C ILE A 411 -6.37 1.41 -14.03
N GLU A 412 -6.79 1.53 -12.77
CA GLU A 412 -7.44 2.75 -12.26
C GLU A 412 -6.47 3.95 -12.20
N MET A 413 -5.18 3.70 -11.93
CA MET A 413 -4.17 4.76 -11.85
C MET A 413 -3.64 5.24 -13.19
N THR A 414 -3.71 4.42 -14.25
CA THR A 414 -3.13 4.72 -15.58
C THR A 414 -4.15 4.82 -16.71
N ASN A 415 -5.40 4.41 -16.47
CA ASN A 415 -6.49 4.31 -17.45
C ASN A 415 -6.19 3.42 -18.68
N ASN A 416 -5.15 2.57 -18.65
CA ASN A 416 -4.75 1.73 -19.79
C ASN A 416 -5.46 0.36 -19.78
N TYR A 417 -6.78 0.35 -19.98
CA TYR A 417 -7.59 -0.88 -19.90
C TYR A 417 -7.23 -1.92 -20.99
N TYR A 418 -6.76 -1.50 -22.16
CA TYR A 418 -6.36 -2.42 -23.24
C TYR A 418 -5.20 -3.35 -22.87
N LEU A 419 -4.43 -3.02 -21.83
CA LEU A 419 -3.33 -3.84 -21.32
C LEU A 419 -3.75 -4.83 -20.23
N ILE A 420 -5.06 -5.01 -19.98
CA ILE A 420 -5.56 -5.93 -18.94
C ILE A 420 -5.04 -7.36 -19.09
N LEU A 421 -4.98 -7.90 -20.32
CA LEU A 421 -4.50 -9.26 -20.55
C LEU A 421 -2.99 -9.41 -20.26
N PRO A 422 -2.10 -8.56 -20.81
CA PRO A 422 -0.69 -8.51 -20.40
C PRO A 422 -0.49 -8.34 -18.89
N LEU A 423 -1.28 -7.48 -18.24
CA LEU A 423 -1.23 -7.26 -16.79
C LEU A 423 -1.55 -8.54 -16.01
N ILE A 424 -2.63 -9.24 -16.39
CA ILE A 424 -3.01 -10.52 -15.78
C ILE A 424 -1.89 -11.53 -15.92
N ILE A 425 -1.34 -11.70 -17.12
CA ILE A 425 -0.27 -12.67 -17.39
C ILE A 425 0.97 -12.36 -16.55
N THR A 426 1.38 -11.09 -16.52
CA THR A 426 2.58 -10.66 -15.79
C THR A 426 2.39 -10.81 -14.28
N CYS A 427 1.26 -10.36 -13.73
CA CYS A 427 0.99 -10.41 -12.29
C CYS A 427 0.81 -11.85 -11.79
N LEU A 428 0.05 -12.69 -12.52
CA LEU A 428 -0.10 -14.10 -12.17
C LEU A 428 1.20 -14.87 -12.32
N GLY A 429 1.96 -14.61 -13.40
CA GLY A 429 3.31 -15.16 -13.55
C GLY A 429 4.18 -14.81 -12.34
N ALA A 430 4.21 -13.54 -11.94
CA ALA A 430 4.98 -13.09 -10.79
C ALA A 430 4.59 -13.81 -9.49
N VAL A 431 3.28 -13.99 -9.24
CA VAL A 431 2.80 -14.76 -8.08
C VAL A 431 3.21 -16.23 -8.16
N ILE A 432 2.96 -16.90 -9.28
CA ILE A 432 3.27 -18.32 -9.44
C ILE A 432 4.77 -18.59 -9.22
N PHE A 433 5.63 -17.82 -9.87
CA PHE A 433 7.09 -17.99 -9.74
C PHE A 433 7.60 -17.66 -8.35
N ALA A 434 7.09 -16.59 -7.72
CA ALA A 434 7.45 -16.31 -6.33
C ALA A 434 6.97 -17.43 -5.39
N GLN A 435 5.86 -18.11 -5.69
CA GLN A 435 5.35 -19.23 -4.88
C GLN A 435 6.23 -20.48 -5.03
N PHE A 436 6.65 -20.80 -6.26
CA PHE A 436 7.60 -21.90 -6.50
C PHE A 436 8.93 -21.72 -5.76
N LEU A 437 9.36 -20.47 -5.56
CA LEU A 437 10.57 -20.13 -4.80
C LEU A 437 10.35 -20.11 -3.27
N GLY A 438 9.15 -20.46 -2.78
CA GLY A 438 8.83 -20.48 -1.35
C GLY A 438 8.65 -19.11 -0.70
N GLY A 439 8.47 -18.04 -1.50
CA GLY A 439 8.23 -16.70 -0.99
C GLY A 439 6.91 -16.57 -0.22
N GLN A 440 6.91 -15.78 0.84
CA GLN A 440 5.72 -15.51 1.66
C GLN A 440 5.20 -14.08 1.43
N PRO A 441 3.88 -13.82 1.60
CA PRO A 441 3.33 -12.46 1.60
C PRO A 441 4.06 -11.54 2.59
N ILE A 442 4.47 -10.34 2.15
CA ILE A 442 5.27 -9.45 2.99
C ILE A 442 4.52 -8.98 4.23
N TYR A 443 3.23 -8.65 4.14
CA TYR A 443 2.48 -8.13 5.29
C TYR A 443 2.28 -9.19 6.37
N ASN A 444 2.02 -10.44 5.99
CA ASN A 444 2.04 -11.58 6.91
C ASN A 444 3.41 -11.79 7.59
N GLN A 445 4.52 -11.65 6.84
CA GLN A 445 5.86 -11.72 7.44
C GLN A 445 6.09 -10.60 8.45
N LEU A 446 5.66 -9.38 8.14
CA LEU A 446 5.78 -8.23 9.01
C LEU A 446 4.92 -8.36 10.27
N LEU A 447 3.68 -8.82 10.14
CA LEU A 447 2.79 -9.09 11.28
C LEU A 447 3.39 -10.14 12.22
N ASN A 448 3.82 -11.29 11.67
CA ASN A 448 4.44 -12.35 12.46
C ASN A 448 5.69 -11.88 13.21
N ARG A 449 6.50 -11.01 12.60
CA ARG A 449 7.67 -10.41 13.24
C ARG A 449 7.26 -9.46 14.37
N THR A 450 6.25 -8.62 14.17
CA THR A 450 5.72 -7.74 15.22
C THR A 450 5.25 -8.56 16.43
N LEU A 451 4.46 -9.61 16.22
CA LEU A 451 3.95 -10.48 17.28
C LEU A 451 5.09 -11.20 18.02
N LYS A 452 6.09 -11.70 17.29
CA LYS A 452 7.25 -12.36 17.88
C LYS A 452 8.04 -11.41 18.78
N ASN A 453 8.29 -10.18 18.31
CA ASN A 453 9.03 -9.17 19.08
C ASN A 453 8.27 -8.71 20.32
N GLU A 454 6.94 -8.65 20.25
CA GLU A 454 6.10 -8.33 21.41
C GLU A 454 6.14 -9.43 22.48
N LYS A 455 6.10 -10.71 22.09
CA LYS A 455 6.25 -11.84 23.02
C LYS A 455 7.60 -11.83 23.72
N LEU A 456 8.70 -11.66 22.98
CA LEU A 456 10.04 -11.57 23.56
C LEU A 456 10.15 -10.42 24.57
N ARG A 457 9.54 -9.27 24.27
CA ARG A 457 9.53 -8.12 25.17
C ARG A 457 8.69 -8.37 26.44
N GLN A 458 7.65 -9.20 26.37
CA GLN A 458 6.87 -9.59 27.53
C GLN A 458 7.61 -10.62 28.40
N GLU A 459 8.41 -11.51 27.80
CA GLU A 459 9.25 -12.49 28.51
C GLU A 459 10.45 -11.82 29.24
N ASP A 460 10.97 -10.71 28.72
CA ASP A 460 12.06 -9.92 29.34
C ASP A 460 11.61 -9.00 30.49
N LEU A 461 10.31 -8.84 30.73
CA LEU A 461 9.81 -8.10 31.89
C LEU A 461 9.93 -8.98 33.14
N PRO A 462 10.51 -8.49 34.26
CA PRO A 462 10.50 -9.25 35.49
C PRO A 462 9.05 -9.60 35.84
N CYS A 463 8.77 -10.87 36.10
CA CYS A 463 7.48 -11.26 36.65
C CYS A 463 7.29 -10.47 37.94
N ASP A 464 6.38 -9.49 37.94
CA ASP A 464 5.92 -8.85 39.16
C ASP A 464 5.33 -9.97 40.03
N ASN A 465 6.13 -10.44 40.99
CA ASN A 465 5.65 -11.28 42.07
C ASN A 465 4.71 -10.42 42.92
N LYS A 466 3.41 -10.59 42.65
CA LYS A 466 2.22 -10.34 43.49
C LYS A 466 2.25 -9.19 44.50
#